data_AF-A0A953M5F3-F1
#
_entry.id   AF-A0A953M5F3-F1
#
_cell.length_a   1.000
_cell.length_b   1.000
_cell.length_c   1.000
_cell.angle_alpha   90.00
_cell.angle_beta   90.00
_cell.angle_gamma   90.00
#
_symmetry.space_group_name_H-M   'P 1'
#
loop_
_entity.id
_entity.type
_entity.pdbx_description
1 polymer ?
#
loop_
_entity_poly.entity_id
_entity_poly.type
_entity_poly.pdbx_seq_one_letter_code
_entity_poly.pdbx_strand_id
1 'polypeptide(L)'
;IYAGAIIITYLFVIMLATQAPSEDHNESLSLYDASAREPVAATLAGFVLLALLTTMLFRGTPGLPVRPGMNSSDAILAKLPGKVEDSLTAALIEKGLMAEEERIARVHETGEVEIRSAQRSILVAESVIPGTPETREIDRWVEVPADVWPDDLKGTNVEGLGLNLLGEHPMTIEIAGVILLMAMLGATVLARKQVDLEDEAKARQARRLALEGER
;
A
#
# COMPACT_ATOMS: atom_id res chain seq x y z
N ILE A 1 -6.01 -11.86 2.20
CA ILE A 1 -6.89 -10.70 2.49
C ILE A 1 -7.84 -10.97 3.67
N TYR A 2 -8.61 -12.06 3.66
CA TYR A 2 -9.54 -12.41 4.77
C TYR A 2 -8.87 -12.58 6.15
N ALA A 3 -7.64 -13.10 6.22
CA ALA A 3 -6.93 -13.30 7.49
C ALA A 3 -6.64 -11.98 8.22
N GLY A 4 -6.32 -10.90 7.49
CA GLY A 4 -6.02 -9.59 8.10
C GLY A 4 -7.24 -8.95 8.75
N ALA A 5 -8.42 -9.05 8.12
CA ALA A 5 -9.67 -8.52 8.66
C ALA A 5 -10.08 -9.22 9.97
N ILE A 6 -9.89 -10.54 10.04
CA ILE A 6 -10.17 -11.35 11.24
C ILE A 6 -9.20 -10.98 12.38
N ILE A 7 -7.94 -10.72 12.06
CA ILE A 7 -6.93 -10.34 13.04
C ILE A 7 -7.15 -8.94 13.61
N ILE A 8 -7.53 -7.96 12.78
CA ILE A 8 -7.85 -6.60 13.25
C ILE A 8 -9.06 -6.62 14.19
N THR A 9 -10.09 -7.41 13.86
CA THR A 9 -11.24 -7.59 14.75
C THR A 9 -10.85 -8.27 16.05
N TYR A 10 -9.98 -9.28 16.02
CA TYR A 10 -9.50 -9.94 17.24
C TYR A 10 -8.70 -9.00 18.15
N LEU A 11 -7.80 -8.18 17.61
CA LEU A 11 -7.06 -7.18 18.38
C LEU A 11 -7.97 -6.10 18.96
N PHE A 12 -8.94 -5.61 18.18
CA PHE A 12 -9.91 -4.62 18.67
C PHE A 12 -10.78 -5.20 19.78
N VAL A 13 -11.21 -6.47 19.64
CA VAL A 13 -11.96 -7.20 20.69
C VAL A 13 -11.10 -7.37 21.94
N ILE A 14 -9.82 -7.74 21.82
CA ILE A 14 -8.93 -7.85 22.98
C ILE A 14 -8.73 -6.48 23.64
N MET A 15 -8.59 -5.40 22.85
CA MET A 15 -8.45 -4.03 23.34
C MET A 15 -9.72 -3.52 24.05
N LEU A 16 -10.91 -3.91 23.59
CA LEU A 16 -12.18 -3.64 24.26
C LEU A 16 -12.42 -4.53 25.49
N ALA A 17 -11.97 -5.78 25.43
CA ALA A 17 -12.11 -6.74 26.53
C ALA A 17 -11.19 -6.41 27.71
N THR A 18 -10.07 -5.75 27.45
CA THR A 18 -9.24 -5.14 28.50
C THR A 18 -9.83 -3.78 28.89
N GLN A 19 -10.91 -3.81 29.67
CA GLN A 19 -11.50 -2.61 30.27
C GLN A 19 -10.43 -1.75 30.98
N ALA A 20 -10.62 -0.44 30.82
CA ALA A 20 -9.75 0.65 31.26
C ALA A 20 -9.40 0.59 32.77
N PRO A 21 -8.25 1.17 33.17
CA PRO A 21 -7.93 1.38 34.58
C PRO A 21 -9.11 2.02 35.31
N SER A 22 -9.43 1.48 36.49
CA SER A 22 -10.44 2.01 37.40
C SER A 22 -10.25 3.52 37.61
N GLU A 23 -11.33 4.30 37.43
CA GLU A 23 -11.44 5.77 37.45
C GLU A 23 -10.92 6.49 38.71
N ASP A 24 -10.26 5.79 39.65
CA ASP A 24 -9.90 6.36 40.96
C ASP A 24 -8.49 6.96 41.03
N HIS A 25 -7.75 6.96 39.91
CA HIS A 25 -6.41 7.56 39.84
C HIS A 25 -6.44 8.77 38.92
N ASN A 26 -6.92 9.89 39.44
CA ASN A 26 -6.57 11.21 38.96
C ASN A 26 -5.08 11.45 39.30
N GLU A 27 -4.21 10.67 38.66
CA GLU A 27 -2.77 10.89 38.71
C GLU A 27 -2.53 12.30 38.21
N SER A 28 -1.97 13.14 39.07
CA SER A 28 -1.36 14.38 38.63
C SER A 28 -0.28 14.02 37.62
N LEU A 29 -0.60 14.05 36.31
CA LEU A 29 0.38 14.14 35.24
C LEU A 29 1.38 15.18 35.72
N SER A 30 2.64 14.78 35.92
CA SER A 30 3.64 15.71 36.47
C SER A 30 3.59 16.97 35.60
N LEU A 31 3.62 18.16 36.19
CA LEU A 31 3.44 19.42 35.46
C LEU A 31 4.41 19.58 34.25
N TYR A 32 5.47 18.77 34.18
CA TYR A 32 6.40 18.66 33.07
C TYR A 32 5.88 17.87 31.85
N ASP A 33 4.91 16.97 32.04
CA ASP A 33 4.27 16.17 30.98
C ASP A 33 3.03 16.89 30.39
N ALA A 34 2.34 17.68 31.22
CA ALA A 34 1.16 18.44 30.79
C ALA A 34 1.47 19.68 29.93
N SER A 35 2.73 20.15 29.90
CA SER A 35 3.13 21.37 29.21
C SER A 35 4.26 21.11 28.22
N ALA A 36 3.91 21.06 26.93
CA ALA A 36 4.89 21.06 25.86
C ALA A 36 5.72 22.36 25.94
N ARG A 37 7.05 22.24 26.02
CA ARG A 37 7.94 23.40 26.15
C ARG A 37 7.89 24.32 24.92
N GLU A 38 7.65 23.75 23.74
CA GLU A 38 7.61 24.48 22.46
C GLU A 38 6.50 23.94 21.52
N PRO A 39 5.21 24.17 21.83
CA PRO A 39 4.10 23.57 21.07
C PRO A 39 4.03 24.08 19.63
N VAL A 40 4.40 25.34 19.39
CA VAL A 40 4.42 25.94 18.05
C VAL A 40 5.56 25.37 17.21
N ALA A 41 6.76 25.20 17.78
CA ALA A 41 7.88 24.61 17.05
C ALA A 41 7.62 23.13 16.72
N ALA A 42 7.06 22.37 17.66
CA ALA A 42 6.70 20.97 17.46
C ALA A 42 5.65 20.78 16.34
N THR A 43 4.59 21.60 16.33
CA THR A 43 3.58 21.55 15.27
C THR A 43 4.17 21.92 13.90
N LEU A 44 4.98 22.97 13.84
CA LEU A 44 5.61 23.42 12.60
C LEU A 44 6.59 22.38 12.05
N ALA A 45 7.40 21.76 12.92
CA ALA A 45 8.26 20.63 12.55
C ALA A 45 7.46 19.43 12.03
N GLY A 46 6.33 19.12 12.66
CA GLY A 46 5.40 18.08 12.21
C GLY A 46 4.83 18.36 10.81
N PHE A 47 4.39 19.60 10.55
CA PHE A 47 3.93 20.00 9.22
C PHE A 47 5.03 19.95 8.16
N VAL A 48 6.25 20.35 8.50
CA VAL A 48 7.40 20.25 7.59
C VAL A 48 7.69 18.78 7.26
N LEU A 49 7.75 17.91 8.27
CA LEU A 49 7.95 16.48 8.07
C LEU A 49 6.84 15.87 7.19
N LEU A 50 5.58 16.19 7.49
CA LEU A 50 4.44 15.73 6.70
C LEU A 50 4.55 16.21 5.25
N ALA A 51 4.84 17.49 5.02
CA ALA A 51 4.99 18.06 3.68
C ALA A 51 6.13 17.38 2.89
N LEU A 52 7.26 17.10 3.55
CA LEU A 52 8.38 16.38 2.94
C LEU A 52 8.00 14.95 2.58
N LEU A 53 7.38 14.21 3.49
CA LEU A 53 6.94 12.83 3.27
C LEU A 53 5.90 12.75 2.15
N THR A 54 4.90 13.65 2.16
CA THR A 54 3.90 13.76 1.10
C THR A 54 4.57 14.07 -0.24
N THR A 55 5.49 15.04 -0.29
CA THR A 55 6.17 15.40 -1.54
C THR A 55 7.00 14.24 -2.08
N MET A 56 7.72 13.53 -1.21
CA MET A 56 8.51 12.36 -1.59
C MET A 56 7.64 11.22 -2.13
N LEU A 57 6.50 10.95 -1.48
CA LEU A 57 5.57 9.90 -1.89
C LEU A 57 4.96 10.17 -3.27
N PHE A 58 4.46 11.39 -3.50
CA PHE A 58 3.70 11.72 -4.72
C PHE A 58 4.55 12.19 -5.89
N ARG A 59 5.73 12.79 -5.66
CA ARG A 59 6.60 13.29 -6.76
C ARG A 59 7.86 12.45 -6.98
N GLY A 60 8.43 11.86 -5.92
CA GLY A 60 9.72 11.19 -6.01
C GLY A 60 9.65 9.81 -6.65
N THR A 61 8.66 9.00 -6.27
CA THR A 61 8.54 7.61 -6.72
C THR A 61 8.13 7.42 -8.19
N PRO A 62 7.23 8.24 -8.79
CA PRO A 62 6.77 8.01 -10.16
C PRO A 62 7.80 8.39 -11.23
N GLY A 63 8.76 9.24 -10.89
CA GLY A 63 9.80 9.73 -11.80
C GLY A 63 11.06 8.85 -11.87
N LEU A 64 11.13 7.78 -11.09
CA LEU A 64 12.30 6.90 -11.10
C LEU A 64 12.38 6.16 -12.45
N PRO A 65 13.50 6.24 -13.18
CA PRO A 65 13.66 5.51 -14.43
C PRO A 65 13.61 4.00 -14.16
N VAL A 66 12.90 3.26 -15.00
CA VAL A 66 12.91 1.80 -14.97
C VAL A 66 14.31 1.33 -15.37
N ARG A 67 14.96 0.54 -14.51
CA ARG A 67 16.29 0.00 -14.82
C ARG A 67 16.17 -0.92 -16.05
N PRO A 68 16.89 -0.64 -17.16
CA PRO A 68 16.86 -1.51 -18.32
C PRO A 68 17.36 -2.91 -17.94
N GLY A 69 16.59 -3.95 -18.27
CA GLY A 69 17.04 -5.34 -18.22
C GLY A 69 16.51 -6.21 -17.07
N MET A 70 15.77 -5.68 -16.09
CA MET A 70 15.16 -6.51 -15.02
C MET A 70 13.66 -6.76 -15.24
N ASN A 71 12.94 -5.80 -15.84
CA ASN A 71 11.61 -5.95 -16.40
C ASN A 71 11.47 -4.94 -17.54
N SER A 72 11.32 -5.39 -18.78
CA SER A 72 10.98 -4.48 -19.89
C SER A 72 9.64 -3.81 -19.57
N SER A 73 9.45 -2.53 -19.93
CA SER A 73 8.15 -1.85 -19.78
C SER A 73 7.01 -2.70 -20.34
N ASP A 74 7.27 -3.39 -21.45
CA ASP A 74 6.37 -4.36 -22.08
C ASP A 74 5.98 -5.50 -21.15
N ALA A 75 6.93 -6.08 -20.39
CA ALA A 75 6.66 -7.18 -19.47
C ALA A 75 5.79 -6.74 -18.27
N ILE A 76 5.89 -5.47 -17.87
CA ILE A 76 5.02 -4.89 -16.83
C ILE A 76 3.62 -4.65 -17.41
N LEU A 77 3.54 -4.02 -18.59
CA LEU A 77 2.26 -3.72 -19.25
C LEU A 77 1.50 -4.98 -19.64
N ALA A 78 2.21 -6.06 -20.04
CA ALA A 78 1.63 -7.36 -20.34
C ALA A 78 0.80 -7.91 -19.16
N LYS A 79 1.27 -7.68 -17.92
CA LYS A 79 0.59 -8.10 -16.68
C LYS A 79 -0.48 -7.15 -16.19
N LEU A 80 -0.71 -6.03 -16.89
CA LEU A 80 -1.67 -4.97 -16.51
C LEU A 80 -2.69 -4.74 -17.63
N PRO A 81 -3.52 -5.75 -17.99
CA PRO A 81 -4.46 -5.67 -19.10
C PRO A 81 -5.42 -4.48 -18.98
N GLY A 82 -5.99 -4.25 -17.80
CA GLY A 82 -6.93 -3.14 -17.56
C GLY A 82 -6.30 -1.77 -17.84
N LYS A 83 -5.03 -1.56 -17.46
CA LYS A 83 -4.33 -0.30 -17.74
C LYS A 83 -4.20 -0.07 -19.25
N VAL A 84 -3.83 -1.10 -20.00
CA VAL A 84 -3.66 -1.02 -21.45
C VAL A 84 -5.01 -0.77 -22.14
N GLU A 85 -6.05 -1.49 -21.72
CA GLU A 85 -7.40 -1.36 -22.27
C GLU A 85 -8.02 0.00 -21.97
N ASP A 86 -7.99 0.45 -20.72
CA ASP A 86 -8.56 1.74 -20.33
C ASP A 86 -7.87 2.90 -21.05
N SER A 87 -6.58 2.77 -21.34
CA SER A 87 -5.78 3.82 -21.99
C SER A 87 -5.91 3.84 -23.51
N LEU A 88 -6.06 2.68 -24.16
CA LEU A 88 -5.98 2.58 -25.62
C LEU A 88 -7.33 2.29 -26.28
N THR A 89 -8.25 1.55 -25.66
CA THR A 89 -9.44 1.02 -26.36
C THR A 89 -10.28 2.14 -26.98
N ALA A 90 -10.61 3.16 -26.20
CA ALA A 90 -11.41 4.29 -26.69
C ALA A 90 -10.70 5.05 -27.83
N ALA A 91 -9.40 5.30 -27.68
CA ALA A 91 -8.60 6.05 -28.64
C ALA A 91 -8.41 5.28 -29.96
N LEU A 92 -8.29 3.95 -29.90
CA LEU A 92 -8.16 3.10 -31.08
C LEU A 92 -9.47 3.00 -31.86
N ILE A 93 -10.60 2.89 -31.17
CA ILE A 93 -11.94 2.89 -31.80
C ILE A 93 -12.21 4.25 -32.46
N GLU A 94 -11.94 5.37 -31.76
CA GLU A 94 -12.14 6.72 -32.30
C GLU A 94 -11.34 6.96 -33.59
N LYS A 95 -10.11 6.40 -33.66
CA LYS A 95 -9.22 6.53 -34.82
C LYS A 95 -9.48 5.48 -35.90
N GLY A 96 -10.46 4.59 -35.71
CA GLY A 96 -10.77 3.50 -36.64
C GLY A 96 -9.65 2.46 -36.78
N LEU A 97 -8.76 2.38 -35.79
CA LEU A 97 -7.66 1.40 -35.74
C LEU A 97 -8.12 0.07 -35.13
N MET A 98 -9.23 0.07 -34.40
CA MET A 98 -9.89 -1.07 -33.78
C MET A 98 -11.40 -0.96 -34.02
N ALA A 99 -12.06 -2.05 -34.41
CA ALA A 99 -13.51 -2.12 -34.53
C ALA A 99 -14.19 -2.20 -33.16
N GLU A 100 -15.49 -1.88 -33.06
CA GLU A 100 -16.23 -1.97 -31.78
C GLU A 100 -16.36 -3.43 -31.29
N GLU A 101 -16.32 -4.39 -32.21
CA GLU A 101 -16.34 -5.82 -31.92
C GLU A 101 -14.92 -6.39 -31.67
N GLU A 102 -13.86 -5.63 -31.89
CA GLU A 102 -12.49 -6.02 -31.61
C GLU A 102 -12.12 -5.66 -30.16
N ARG A 103 -11.23 -6.44 -29.57
CA ARG A 103 -10.68 -6.18 -28.23
C ARG A 103 -9.17 -6.37 -28.22
N ILE A 104 -8.49 -5.77 -27.25
CA ILE A 104 -7.07 -6.03 -27.04
C ILE A 104 -6.91 -7.51 -26.70
N ALA A 105 -6.05 -8.20 -27.46
CA ALA A 105 -5.86 -9.63 -27.32
C ALA A 105 -5.24 -9.95 -25.95
N ARG A 106 -5.73 -11.01 -25.33
CA ARG A 106 -5.23 -11.52 -24.06
C ARG A 106 -4.85 -12.99 -24.24
N VAL A 107 -3.66 -13.36 -23.82
CA VAL A 107 -3.18 -14.74 -23.81
C VAL A 107 -4.13 -15.59 -22.95
N HIS A 108 -4.70 -16.65 -23.52
CA HIS A 108 -5.74 -17.46 -22.84
C HIS A 108 -5.27 -18.05 -21.50
N GLU A 109 -4.00 -18.47 -21.41
CA GLU A 109 -3.44 -19.13 -20.22
C GLU A 109 -3.14 -18.16 -19.08
N THR A 110 -2.61 -16.97 -19.39
CA THR A 110 -2.08 -16.03 -18.39
C THR A 110 -2.97 -14.80 -18.20
N GLY A 111 -3.85 -14.51 -19.16
CA GLY A 111 -4.62 -13.26 -19.23
C GLY A 111 -3.78 -12.03 -19.57
N GLU A 112 -2.51 -12.21 -19.95
CA GLU A 112 -1.59 -11.12 -20.27
C GLU A 112 -1.87 -10.53 -21.66
N VAL A 113 -1.61 -9.24 -21.83
CA VAL A 113 -1.71 -8.57 -23.14
C VAL A 113 -0.39 -8.61 -23.89
N GLU A 114 -0.45 -8.76 -25.20
CA GLU A 114 0.73 -8.66 -26.06
C GLU A 114 0.92 -7.23 -26.57
N ILE A 115 1.95 -6.58 -26.03
CA ILE A 115 2.27 -5.16 -26.29
C ILE A 115 3.76 -5.01 -26.59
N ARG A 116 4.07 -4.15 -27.57
CA ARG A 116 5.44 -3.75 -27.90
C ARG A 116 5.52 -2.24 -27.87
N SER A 117 5.79 -1.66 -26.69
CA SER A 117 5.78 -0.21 -26.50
C SER A 117 6.83 0.51 -27.36
N ALA A 118 7.98 -0.11 -27.59
CA ALA A 118 9.03 0.44 -28.46
C ALA A 118 8.58 0.58 -29.93
N GLN A 119 7.72 -0.33 -30.40
CA GLN A 119 7.16 -0.31 -31.75
C GLN A 119 5.78 0.39 -31.80
N ARG A 120 5.22 0.75 -30.63
CA ARG A 120 3.84 1.23 -30.45
C ARG A 120 2.83 0.31 -31.14
N SER A 121 2.99 -0.99 -30.93
CA SER A 121 2.08 -1.98 -31.51
C SER A 121 1.43 -2.82 -30.42
N ILE A 122 0.15 -3.10 -30.59
CA ILE A 122 -0.61 -4.00 -29.72
C ILE A 122 -1.28 -5.09 -30.54
N LEU A 123 -1.51 -6.25 -29.91
CA LEU A 123 -2.27 -7.33 -30.51
C LEU A 123 -3.76 -7.12 -30.27
N VAL A 124 -4.55 -7.23 -31.34
CA VAL A 124 -6.00 -7.09 -31.33
C VAL A 124 -6.61 -8.38 -31.85
N ALA A 125 -7.66 -8.83 -31.17
CA ALA A 125 -8.43 -10.02 -31.52
C ALA A 125 -9.91 -9.68 -31.66
N GLU A 126 -10.60 -10.34 -32.59
CA GLU A 126 -12.04 -10.22 -32.74
C GLU A 126 -12.76 -10.83 -31.53
N SER A 127 -13.69 -10.10 -30.92
CA SER A 127 -14.44 -10.57 -29.75
C SER A 127 -15.59 -11.49 -30.18
N VAL A 128 -15.32 -12.79 -30.29
CA VAL A 128 -16.39 -13.78 -30.46
C VAL A 128 -16.99 -14.12 -29.10
N ILE A 129 -18.08 -13.41 -28.76
CA ILE A 129 -19.04 -13.69 -27.68
C ILE A 129 -18.46 -13.65 -26.23
N PRO A 130 -19.07 -12.89 -25.31
CA PRO A 130 -18.71 -12.95 -23.89
C PRO A 130 -18.97 -14.35 -23.30
N GLY A 131 -17.92 -15.04 -22.85
CA GLY A 131 -18.04 -16.27 -22.06
C GLY A 131 -17.78 -17.61 -22.76
N THR A 132 -17.31 -17.62 -24.01
CA THR A 132 -16.90 -18.86 -24.70
C THR A 132 -15.39 -18.93 -24.93
N PRO A 133 -14.72 -20.05 -24.61
CA PRO A 133 -13.27 -20.23 -24.78
C PRO A 133 -12.86 -20.61 -26.22
N GLU A 134 -13.79 -20.74 -27.15
CA GLU A 134 -13.49 -21.07 -28.55
C GLU A 134 -13.49 -19.79 -29.40
N THR A 135 -12.30 -19.25 -29.66
CA THR A 135 -12.12 -18.13 -30.59
C THR A 135 -11.21 -18.56 -31.74
N ARG A 136 -11.64 -18.27 -32.97
CA ARG A 136 -10.70 -18.07 -34.08
C ARG A 136 -10.03 -16.73 -33.82
N GLU A 137 -8.88 -16.75 -33.17
CA GLU A 137 -7.99 -15.59 -33.05
C GLU A 137 -7.52 -15.19 -34.45
N ILE A 138 -8.19 -14.21 -35.07
CA ILE A 138 -7.50 -13.40 -36.08
C ILE A 138 -6.71 -12.38 -35.26
N ASP A 139 -5.53 -12.82 -34.82
CA ASP A 139 -4.59 -11.97 -34.14
C ASP A 139 -3.93 -11.05 -35.15
N ARG A 140 -4.21 -9.75 -35.00
CA ARG A 140 -3.62 -8.72 -35.85
C ARG A 140 -2.87 -7.72 -34.99
N TRP A 141 -1.62 -7.48 -35.36
CA TRP A 141 -0.86 -6.36 -34.82
C TRP A 141 -1.40 -5.05 -35.39
N VAL A 142 -1.80 -4.16 -34.49
CA VAL A 142 -2.20 -2.79 -34.81
C VAL A 142 -1.06 -1.87 -34.41
N GLU A 143 -0.48 -1.18 -35.39
CA GLU A 143 0.46 -0.08 -35.14
C GLU A 143 -0.32 1.18 -34.73
N VAL A 144 0.06 1.72 -33.58
CA VAL A 144 -0.61 2.85 -32.96
C VAL A 144 0.21 4.13 -33.23
N PRO A 145 -0.39 5.14 -33.87
CA PRO A 145 0.26 6.42 -34.12
C PRO A 145 0.73 7.12 -32.83
N ALA A 146 1.75 7.97 -32.97
CA ALA A 146 2.36 8.68 -31.84
C ALA A 146 1.36 9.59 -31.10
N ASP A 147 0.40 10.19 -31.82
CA ASP A 147 -0.63 11.07 -31.26
C ASP A 147 -1.71 10.30 -30.48
N VAL A 148 -1.80 8.99 -30.68
CA VAL A 148 -2.78 8.10 -30.03
C VAL A 148 -2.16 7.39 -28.83
N TRP A 149 -0.85 7.16 -28.86
CA TRP A 149 -0.14 6.49 -27.78
C TRP A 149 0.00 7.39 -26.54
N PRO A 150 -0.60 7.04 -25.39
CA PRO A 150 -0.55 7.90 -24.20
C PRO A 150 0.87 7.95 -23.58
N ASP A 151 1.30 9.14 -23.17
CA ASP A 151 2.63 9.38 -22.54
C ASP A 151 2.80 8.68 -21.18
N ASP A 152 1.68 8.36 -20.53
CA ASP A 152 1.58 7.67 -19.24
C ASP A 152 1.44 6.14 -19.39
N LEU A 153 1.25 5.63 -20.62
CA LEU A 153 1.22 4.20 -20.91
C LEU A 153 2.63 3.61 -20.94
N LYS A 154 3.18 3.43 -19.74
CA LYS A 154 4.47 2.78 -19.48
C LYS A 154 4.41 1.96 -18.21
N GLY A 155 5.21 0.91 -18.15
CA GLY A 155 5.45 0.18 -16.91
C GLY A 155 6.23 1.05 -15.94
N THR A 156 5.74 1.21 -14.72
CA THR A 156 6.40 1.98 -13.67
C THR A 156 7.18 1.08 -12.72
N ASN A 157 8.17 1.65 -12.02
CA ASN A 157 8.92 0.91 -11.00
C ASN A 157 8.03 0.42 -9.84
N VAL A 158 7.00 1.18 -9.48
CA VAL A 158 6.05 0.82 -8.41
C VAL A 158 5.21 -0.39 -8.83
N GLU A 159 4.70 -0.39 -10.06
CA GLU A 159 3.99 -1.55 -10.63
C GLU A 159 4.91 -2.77 -10.71
N GLY A 160 6.15 -2.60 -11.19
CA GLY A 160 7.13 -3.69 -11.26
C GLY A 160 7.45 -4.28 -9.89
N LEU A 161 7.62 -3.43 -8.87
CA LEU A 161 7.82 -3.87 -7.48
C LEU A 161 6.59 -4.62 -6.96
N GLY A 162 5.39 -4.10 -7.20
CA GLY A 162 4.14 -4.74 -6.78
C GLY A 162 3.98 -6.13 -7.42
N LEU A 163 4.22 -6.24 -8.73
CA LEU A 163 4.18 -7.51 -9.46
C LEU A 163 5.23 -8.50 -8.96
N ASN A 164 6.45 -8.04 -8.64
CA ASN A 164 7.49 -8.89 -8.08
C ASN A 164 7.10 -9.40 -6.68
N LEU A 165 6.66 -8.51 -5.78
CA LEU A 165 6.25 -8.88 -4.43
C LEU A 165 5.08 -9.87 -4.42
N LEU A 166 4.07 -9.63 -5.27
CA LEU A 166 2.88 -10.46 -5.32
C LEU A 166 3.09 -11.78 -6.06
N GLY A 167 3.96 -11.78 -7.08
CA GLY A 167 4.27 -12.96 -7.89
C GLY A 167 5.33 -13.86 -7.28
N GLU A 168 6.50 -13.31 -6.95
CA GLU A 168 7.67 -14.10 -6.51
C GLU A 168 7.77 -14.24 -4.98
N HIS A 169 7.20 -13.28 -4.23
CA HIS A 169 7.39 -13.20 -2.78
C HIS A 169 6.09 -13.09 -1.95
N PRO A 170 5.01 -13.84 -2.26
CA PRO A 170 3.73 -13.70 -1.56
C PRO A 170 3.86 -13.98 -0.05
N MET A 171 4.68 -14.96 0.33
CA MET A 171 4.90 -15.32 1.74
C MET A 171 5.62 -14.22 2.53
N THR A 172 6.54 -13.47 1.90
CA THR A 172 7.25 -12.37 2.57
C THR A 172 6.28 -11.28 3.01
N ILE A 173 5.27 -10.98 2.19
CA ILE A 173 4.22 -10.00 2.52
C ILE A 173 3.43 -10.45 3.75
N GLU A 174 3.06 -11.73 3.81
CA GLU A 174 2.29 -12.29 4.92
C GLU A 174 3.10 -12.29 6.23
N ILE A 175 4.36 -12.73 6.17
CA ILE A 175 5.26 -12.74 7.34
C ILE A 175 5.50 -11.32 7.85
N ALA A 176 5.72 -10.35 6.97
CA ALA A 176 5.88 -8.95 7.35
C ALA A 176 4.64 -8.44 8.10
N GLY A 177 3.44 -8.80 7.64
CA GLY A 177 2.18 -8.48 8.32
C GLY A 177 2.08 -9.09 9.72
N VAL A 178 2.47 -10.35 9.89
CA VAL A 178 2.50 -11.03 11.21
C VAL A 178 3.53 -10.41 12.15
N ILE A 179 4.70 -10.06 11.65
CA ILE A 179 5.74 -9.38 12.45
C ILE A 179 5.22 -8.02 12.92
N LEU A 180 4.61 -7.24 12.04
CA LEU A 180 4.03 -5.94 12.40
C LEU A 180 2.93 -6.08 13.45
N LEU A 181 2.10 -7.11 13.33
CA LEU A 181 1.07 -7.45 14.31
C LEU A 181 1.67 -7.77 15.70
N MET A 182 2.68 -8.64 15.73
CA MET A 182 3.37 -9.01 16.97
C MET A 182 4.09 -7.80 17.57
N ALA A 183 4.64 -6.91 16.75
CA ALA A 183 5.25 -5.66 17.20
C ALA A 183 4.23 -4.73 17.87
N MET A 184 3.04 -4.55 17.28
CA MET A 184 1.97 -3.75 17.90
C MET A 184 1.47 -4.36 19.22
N LEU A 185 1.28 -5.69 19.27
CA LEU A 185 0.89 -6.37 20.50
C LEU A 185 1.97 -6.25 21.59
N GLY A 186 3.24 -6.45 21.23
CA GLY A 186 4.36 -6.29 22.14
C GLY A 186 4.48 -4.86 22.68
N ALA A 187 4.35 -3.86 21.80
CA ALA A 187 4.40 -2.45 22.17
C ALA A 187 3.26 -2.07 23.13
N THR A 188 2.03 -2.52 22.88
CA THR A 188 0.86 -2.19 23.73
C THR A 188 0.96 -2.85 25.11
N VAL A 189 1.34 -4.13 25.17
CA VAL A 189 1.54 -4.84 26.44
C VAL A 189 2.68 -4.22 27.26
N LEU A 190 3.79 -3.86 26.60
CA LEU A 190 4.93 -3.25 27.27
C LEU A 190 4.60 -1.86 27.82
N ALA A 191 3.92 -1.02 27.03
CA ALA A 191 3.50 0.31 27.47
C ALA A 191 2.62 0.24 28.73
N ARG A 192 1.70 -0.73 28.80
CA ARG A 192 0.86 -0.93 29.98
C ARG A 192 1.67 -1.39 31.20
N LYS A 193 2.51 -2.40 31.03
CA LYS A 193 3.32 -2.95 32.15
C LYS A 193 4.27 -1.90 32.73
N GLN A 194 4.78 -0.99 31.90
CA GLN A 194 5.64 0.09 32.36
C GLN A 194 4.90 1.05 33.29
N VAL A 195 3.65 1.42 32.97
CA VAL A 195 2.80 2.25 33.84
C VAL A 195 2.59 1.58 35.20
N ASP A 196 2.18 0.30 35.20
CA ASP A 196 1.92 -0.43 36.45
C ASP A 196 3.17 -0.45 37.37
N LEU A 197 4.36 -0.65 36.80
CA LEU A 197 5.63 -0.68 37.55
C LEU A 197 6.02 0.70 38.09
N GLU A 198 5.80 1.76 37.32
CA GLU A 198 6.05 3.13 37.73
C GLU A 198 5.12 3.52 38.90
N ASP A 199 3.86 3.12 38.87
CA ASP A 199 2.88 3.40 39.91
C ASP A 199 3.19 2.67 41.22
N GLU A 200 3.61 1.41 41.15
CA GLU A 200 4.10 0.69 42.33
C GLU A 200 5.33 1.37 42.96
N ALA A 201 6.26 1.86 42.13
CA ALA A 201 7.44 2.57 42.60
C ALA A 201 7.07 3.89 43.31
N LYS A 202 6.18 4.69 42.72
CA LYS A 202 5.63 5.91 43.34
C LYS A 202 4.94 5.59 44.67
N ALA A 203 4.09 4.57 44.72
CA ALA A 203 3.37 4.18 45.94
C ALA A 203 4.31 3.69 47.05
N ARG A 204 5.40 3.00 46.72
CA ARG A 204 6.45 2.64 47.69
C ARG A 204 7.18 3.88 48.22
N GLN A 205 7.49 4.84 47.36
CA GLN A 205 8.16 6.08 47.76
C GLN A 205 7.26 6.95 48.66
N ALA A 206 5.99 7.11 48.34
CA ALA A 206 5.03 7.86 49.16
C ALA A 206 4.90 7.27 50.58
N ARG A 207 4.81 5.94 50.70
CA ARG A 207 4.79 5.25 52.00
C ARG A 207 6.05 5.48 52.83
N ARG A 208 7.22 5.52 52.19
CA ARG A 208 8.49 5.79 52.89
C ARG A 208 8.54 7.20 53.46
N LEU A 209 8.10 8.20 52.69
CA LEU A 209 8.08 9.60 53.12
C LEU A 209 7.08 9.86 54.25
N ALA A 210 5.92 9.20 54.23
CA ALA A 210 4.94 9.28 55.31
C ALA A 210 5.51 8.78 56.65
N LEU A 211 6.30 7.71 56.62
CA LEU A 211 6.97 7.16 57.82
C LEU A 211 8.12 8.05 58.34
N GLU A 212 8.74 8.84 57.47
CA GLU A 212 9.81 9.79 57.85
C GLU A 212 9.25 11.11 58.38
N GLY A 213 8.05 11.53 57.96
CA GLY A 213 7.39 12.77 58.42
C GLY A 213 6.73 12.70 59.80
N GLU A 214 6.61 11.51 60.40
CA GLU A 214 6.08 11.32 61.76
C GLU A 214 7.17 11.31 62.87
N ARG A 215 8.42 11.64 62.54
CA ARG A 215 9.54 11.77 63.49
C ARG A 215 9.98 13.22 63.65
#